data_AF-J9FMI3-F1
#
_entry.id   AF-J9FMI3-F1
#
_cell.length_a   1.000
_cell.length_b   1.000
_cell.length_c   1.000
_cell.angle_alpha   90.00
_cell.angle_beta   90.00
_cell.angle_gamma   90.00
#
_symmetry.space_group_name_H-M   'P 1'
#
loop_
_entity.id
_entity.type
_entity.pdbx_description
1 polymer ?
#
loop_
_entity_poly.entity_id
_entity_poly.type
_entity_poly.pdbx_seq_one_letter_code
_entity_poly.pdbx_strand_id
1 'polypeptide(L)'
;MTNIAAGSKVNGNDFYGIAYEADLIMVPSTFEDNKVLEEAKYIRDFAEKQGKPFVINMSFGSHIGPHDGSDPFSQAMCDLSGKGGILVAAMGNEGQDKLHGYHRFTADGEKINLVVNLEDNPYNYMYMDLWGQQTDGQQHLKVKPFVFNKRTKKKDFKNDAFWKSCGQTEGVIEPYNKKEHYFFSINKSYMQNGNDALFFGLEIEGKAGNEFHAWINPRSGQMHKVFGDGYLVGDNGYCVGEGAASIPEAIAVASYNATNGSFISANDGRTYNFHAASDKGKVSDFSSRGPSLGSEPKPLVAAPGSNIHSAVSRYGSDFDKKAYDIVSIVKEGSTTDYYSSMNGTSMASPTVAGIVALWLEANPTLDYAQVKEIIQKTSVLDKQIGTSEKWDVNRGYGKIDAYAGLKMALAMAENAGVEDVTMNSETPVTIQKKAGEIAILFNNDESYAQVTLYNASGMVVKRENLQNVRRGQEIVVSSTGLPAGVYVVGITTTAYKSAKKLLIR
;
A
#
# COMPACT_ATOMS: atom_id res chain seq x y z
N MET A 1 -1.20 -11.26 5.59
CA MET A 1 -1.53 -9.88 6.01
C MET A 1 -1.12 -9.64 7.44
N THR A 2 -1.88 -10.12 8.42
CA THR A 2 -1.59 -9.97 9.86
C THR A 2 -0.17 -10.42 10.22
N ASN A 3 0.27 -11.58 9.72
CA ASN A 3 1.63 -12.09 9.96
C ASN A 3 2.73 -11.20 9.36
N ILE A 4 2.46 -10.48 8.26
CA ILE A 4 3.43 -9.54 7.66
C ILE A 4 3.65 -8.35 8.60
N ALA A 5 2.56 -7.80 9.13
CA ALA A 5 2.63 -6.65 10.03
C ALA A 5 3.20 -7.02 11.41
N ALA A 6 2.67 -8.07 12.04
CA ALA A 6 2.93 -8.36 13.47
C ALA A 6 2.90 -9.87 13.82
N GLY A 7 3.28 -10.75 12.88
CA GLY A 7 3.40 -12.17 13.17
C GLY A 7 4.47 -12.45 14.22
N SER A 8 4.14 -13.26 15.24
CA SER A 8 5.09 -13.63 16.30
C SER A 8 6.26 -14.48 15.78
N LYS A 9 7.39 -14.44 16.48
CA LYS A 9 8.49 -15.39 16.24
C LYS A 9 8.08 -16.80 16.66
N VAL A 10 8.33 -17.77 15.77
CA VAL A 10 8.12 -19.19 16.04
C VAL A 10 9.41 -19.97 15.81
N ASN A 11 9.62 -21.03 16.59
CA ASN A 11 10.83 -21.83 16.46
C ASN A 11 10.89 -22.54 15.10
N GLY A 12 12.04 -22.47 14.42
CA GLY A 12 12.24 -23.13 13.13
C GLY A 12 11.72 -22.36 11.92
N ASN A 13 11.32 -21.09 12.07
CA ASN A 13 10.95 -20.22 10.96
C ASN A 13 11.24 -18.74 11.26
N ASP A 14 11.84 -18.04 10.30
CA ASP A 14 12.21 -16.63 10.40
C ASP A 14 11.17 -15.67 9.78
N PHE A 15 9.99 -16.17 9.37
CA PHE A 15 8.91 -15.37 8.76
C PHE A 15 8.01 -14.66 9.78
N TYR A 16 8.61 -14.02 10.79
CA TYR A 16 7.90 -13.14 11.73
C TYR A 16 7.61 -11.77 11.09
N GLY A 17 6.61 -11.07 11.62
CA GLY A 17 6.18 -9.77 11.13
C GLY A 17 7.12 -8.63 11.52
N ILE A 18 6.92 -7.48 10.91
CA ILE A 18 7.75 -6.29 11.14
C ILE A 18 7.69 -5.84 12.62
N ALA A 19 6.49 -5.65 13.15
CA ALA A 19 6.21 -5.28 14.54
C ALA A 19 5.68 -6.49 15.32
N TYR A 20 6.50 -7.53 15.45
CA TYR A 20 6.09 -8.84 15.99
C TYR A 20 5.66 -8.86 17.47
N GLU A 21 5.81 -7.75 18.19
CA GLU A 21 5.35 -7.56 19.58
C GLU A 21 4.11 -6.65 19.67
N ALA A 22 3.60 -6.14 18.55
CA ALA A 22 2.41 -5.31 18.53
C ALA A 22 1.14 -6.12 18.85
N ASP A 23 0.23 -5.52 19.61
CA ASP A 23 -1.10 -6.08 19.83
C ASP A 23 -1.91 -6.09 18.53
N LEU A 24 -2.71 -7.15 18.36
CA LEU A 24 -3.53 -7.36 17.17
C LEU A 24 -5.01 -7.20 17.48
N ILE A 25 -5.68 -6.33 16.72
CA ILE A 25 -7.15 -6.28 16.64
C ILE A 25 -7.53 -6.82 15.27
N MET A 26 -8.26 -7.95 15.24
CA MET A 26 -8.81 -8.51 14.01
C MET A 26 -10.31 -8.25 13.95
N VAL A 27 -10.76 -7.56 12.92
CA VAL A 27 -12.17 -7.22 12.72
C VAL A 27 -12.67 -7.88 11.43
N PRO A 28 -13.60 -8.86 11.50
CA PRO A 28 -14.21 -9.41 10.31
C PRO A 28 -15.18 -8.39 9.71
N SER A 29 -14.99 -8.06 8.43
CA SER A 29 -15.75 -7.02 7.75
C SER A 29 -16.51 -7.56 6.56
N THR A 30 -17.67 -6.96 6.27
CA THR A 30 -18.37 -7.11 4.98
C THR A 30 -17.78 -6.20 3.91
N PHE A 31 -16.89 -5.27 4.28
CA PHE A 31 -16.30 -4.23 3.43
C PHE A 31 -17.30 -3.24 2.84
N GLU A 32 -18.50 -3.14 3.41
CA GLU A 32 -19.42 -2.03 3.13
C GLU A 32 -18.92 -0.78 3.86
N ASP A 33 -18.96 0.39 3.22
CA ASP A 33 -18.40 1.65 3.75
C ASP A 33 -18.87 1.98 5.17
N ASN A 34 -20.18 1.87 5.43
CA ASN A 34 -20.75 2.10 6.77
C ASN A 34 -20.17 1.13 7.81
N LYS A 35 -19.95 -0.13 7.41
CA LYS A 35 -19.40 -1.16 8.28
C LYS A 35 -17.93 -0.91 8.56
N VAL A 36 -17.13 -0.59 7.54
CA VAL A 36 -15.71 -0.24 7.68
C VAL A 36 -15.56 0.97 8.61
N LEU A 37 -16.43 1.97 8.48
CA LEU A 37 -16.40 3.16 9.34
C LEU A 37 -16.71 2.83 10.81
N GLU A 38 -17.73 2.01 11.08
CA GLU A 38 -18.02 1.52 12.44
C GLU A 38 -16.84 0.76 13.05
N GLU A 39 -16.17 -0.06 12.25
CA GLU A 39 -15.04 -0.89 12.66
C GLU A 39 -13.79 -0.06 12.93
N ALA A 40 -13.50 0.92 12.08
CA ALA A 40 -12.41 1.87 12.30
C ALA A 40 -12.64 2.70 13.57
N LYS A 41 -13.89 3.15 13.80
CA LYS A 41 -14.26 3.85 15.03
C LYS A 41 -14.06 2.96 16.26
N TYR A 42 -14.47 1.69 16.19
CA TYR A 42 -14.24 0.73 17.28
C TYR A 42 -12.75 0.56 17.59
N ILE A 43 -11.89 0.45 16.57
CA ILE A 43 -10.44 0.33 16.75
C ILE A 43 -9.88 1.57 17.47
N ARG A 44 -10.23 2.77 16.99
CA ARG A 44 -9.80 4.03 17.60
C ARG A 44 -10.23 4.12 19.06
N ASP A 45 -11.52 3.95 19.34
CA ASP A 45 -12.07 4.07 20.69
C ASP A 45 -11.46 3.02 21.65
N PHE A 46 -11.17 1.81 21.15
CA PHE A 46 -10.46 0.80 21.93
C PHE A 46 -9.02 1.21 22.22
N ALA A 47 -8.27 1.67 21.21
CA ALA A 47 -6.88 2.09 21.35
C ALA A 47 -6.73 3.28 22.32
N GLU A 48 -7.60 4.28 22.21
CA GLU A 48 -7.69 5.41 23.13
C GLU A 48 -7.93 4.95 24.57
N LYS A 49 -8.84 4.00 24.78
CA LYS A 49 -9.09 3.42 26.10
C LYS A 49 -7.89 2.68 26.66
N GLN A 50 -7.05 2.09 25.81
CA GLN A 50 -5.79 1.45 26.21
C GLN A 50 -4.62 2.44 26.37
N GLY A 51 -4.80 3.71 25.99
CA GLY A 51 -3.72 4.69 25.94
C GLY A 51 -2.64 4.32 24.90
N LYS A 52 -3.02 3.66 23.81
CA LYS A 52 -2.09 3.15 22.78
C LYS A 52 -2.32 3.85 21.43
N PRO A 53 -1.25 4.13 20.67
CA PRO A 53 -1.41 4.46 19.25
C PRO A 53 -1.90 3.23 18.47
N PHE A 54 -2.46 3.45 17.28
CA PHE A 54 -2.97 2.40 16.42
C PHE A 54 -2.65 2.63 14.94
N VAL A 55 -2.57 1.53 14.20
CA VAL A 55 -2.47 1.53 12.74
C VAL A 55 -3.57 0.66 12.17
N ILE A 56 -4.39 1.21 11.26
CA ILE A 56 -5.40 0.44 10.52
C ILE A 56 -4.82 0.09 9.15
N ASN A 57 -4.59 -1.20 8.91
CA ASN A 57 -4.23 -1.71 7.59
C ASN A 57 -5.48 -2.05 6.78
N MET A 58 -5.68 -1.33 5.67
CA MET A 58 -6.75 -1.53 4.70
C MET A 58 -6.18 -2.14 3.43
N SER A 59 -6.34 -3.45 3.28
CA SER A 59 -5.87 -4.18 2.11
C SER A 59 -7.02 -4.64 1.23
N PHE A 60 -7.85 -3.67 0.87
CA PHE A 60 -8.98 -3.81 -0.03
C PHE A 60 -9.10 -2.51 -0.84
N GLY A 61 -9.95 -2.52 -1.85
CA GLY A 61 -10.30 -1.35 -2.63
C GLY A 61 -11.21 -1.71 -3.79
N SER A 62 -11.82 -0.69 -4.39
CA SER A 62 -12.64 -0.80 -5.59
C SER A 62 -12.23 0.25 -6.63
N HIS A 63 -12.94 0.34 -7.76
CA HIS A 63 -12.89 1.53 -8.63
C HIS A 63 -14.25 2.21 -8.76
N ILE A 64 -15.11 2.06 -7.74
CA ILE A 64 -16.41 2.73 -7.64
C ILE A 64 -16.28 3.87 -6.62
N GLY A 65 -16.43 5.11 -7.07
CA GLY A 65 -16.19 6.32 -6.29
C GLY A 65 -15.51 7.42 -7.12
N PRO A 66 -15.30 8.61 -6.54
CA PRO A 66 -14.88 9.81 -7.29
C PRO A 66 -13.37 9.92 -7.59
N HIS A 67 -12.54 9.03 -7.05
CA HIS A 67 -11.06 8.96 -7.13
C HIS A 67 -10.30 10.16 -6.55
N ASP A 68 -11.02 11.02 -5.83
CA ASP A 68 -10.51 12.25 -5.24
C ASP A 68 -10.66 12.33 -3.70
N GLY A 69 -11.25 11.31 -3.08
CA GLY A 69 -11.48 11.24 -1.64
C GLY A 69 -12.51 12.24 -1.12
N SER A 70 -13.30 12.87 -1.99
CA SER A 70 -14.33 13.84 -1.61
C SER A 70 -15.59 13.21 -1.03
N ASP A 71 -15.75 11.90 -1.17
CA ASP A 71 -16.93 11.19 -0.67
C ASP A 71 -17.01 11.23 0.87
N PRO A 72 -18.24 11.17 1.43
CA PRO A 72 -18.43 11.26 2.88
C PRO A 72 -17.72 10.16 3.67
N PHE A 73 -17.54 8.96 3.11
CA PHE A 73 -16.85 7.88 3.79
C PHE A 73 -15.35 8.19 3.93
N SER A 74 -14.69 8.61 2.86
CA SER A 74 -13.28 9.01 2.86
C SER A 74 -13.03 10.15 3.84
N GLN A 75 -13.90 11.16 3.87
CA GLN A 75 -13.78 12.27 4.83
C GLN A 75 -13.98 11.80 6.28
N ALA A 76 -14.98 10.95 6.54
CA ALA A 76 -15.19 10.40 7.88
C ALA A 76 -14.04 9.50 8.35
N MET A 77 -13.38 8.78 7.43
CA MET A 77 -12.17 8.02 7.76
C MET A 77 -11.00 8.92 8.14
N CYS A 78 -10.82 10.08 7.50
CA CYS A 78 -9.84 11.08 7.94
C CYS A 78 -10.13 11.60 9.35
N ASP A 79 -11.40 11.78 9.71
CA ASP A 79 -11.77 12.19 11.08
C ASP A 79 -11.48 11.11 12.14
N LEU A 80 -11.27 9.86 11.71
CA LEU A 80 -10.86 8.75 12.58
C LEU A 80 -9.33 8.61 12.68
N SER A 81 -8.55 9.19 11.75
CA SER A 81 -7.12 9.38 11.94
C SER A 81 -6.83 10.56 12.88
N GLY A 82 -5.56 10.72 13.25
CA GLY A 82 -5.12 11.80 14.10
C GLY A 82 -3.78 11.48 14.75
N LYS A 83 -3.44 12.20 15.81
CA LYS A 83 -2.24 11.92 16.59
C LYS A 83 -2.30 10.49 17.16
N GLY A 84 -1.33 9.67 16.78
CA GLY A 84 -1.26 8.27 17.18
C GLY A 84 -2.18 7.33 16.41
N GLY A 85 -2.97 7.81 15.45
CA GLY A 85 -3.91 7.02 14.66
C GLY A 85 -3.62 7.12 13.17
N ILE A 86 -3.05 6.06 12.58
CA ILE A 86 -2.57 6.09 11.19
C ILE A 86 -3.32 5.06 10.31
N LEU A 87 -3.71 5.50 9.12
CA LEU A 87 -4.33 4.67 8.10
C LEU A 87 -3.30 4.25 7.05
N VAL A 88 -3.25 2.97 6.70
CA VAL A 88 -2.33 2.43 5.67
C VAL A 88 -3.14 1.59 4.67
N ALA A 89 -3.04 1.93 3.39
CA ALA A 89 -3.90 1.38 2.35
C ALA A 89 -3.10 0.76 1.19
N ALA A 90 -3.58 -0.36 0.66
CA ALA A 90 -3.04 -0.95 -0.56
C ALA A 90 -3.53 -0.17 -1.79
N MET A 91 -2.64 0.12 -2.76
CA MET A 91 -3.00 0.86 -3.98
C MET A 91 -4.01 0.16 -4.90
N GLY A 92 -4.10 -1.17 -4.85
CA GLY A 92 -4.79 -1.99 -5.85
C GLY A 92 -3.81 -2.81 -6.70
N ASN A 93 -4.32 -3.77 -7.47
CA ASN A 93 -3.54 -4.72 -8.28
C ASN A 93 -3.89 -4.66 -9.79
N GLU A 94 -4.35 -3.52 -10.27
CA GLU A 94 -4.92 -3.33 -11.61
C GLU A 94 -3.96 -2.64 -12.58
N GLY A 95 -2.65 -2.63 -12.28
CA GLY A 95 -1.62 -1.93 -13.05
C GLY A 95 -1.47 -2.36 -14.52
N GLN A 96 -2.16 -3.43 -14.95
CA GLN A 96 -2.14 -3.93 -16.34
C GLN A 96 -3.53 -4.10 -16.96
N ASP A 97 -4.60 -3.73 -16.24
CA ASP A 97 -5.96 -4.17 -16.57
C ASP A 97 -6.73 -3.20 -17.49
N LYS A 98 -6.17 -2.03 -17.80
CA LYS A 98 -6.79 -1.01 -18.69
C LYS A 98 -8.20 -0.64 -18.25
N LEU A 99 -8.35 -0.33 -16.96
CA LEU A 99 -9.64 -0.08 -16.33
C LEU A 99 -10.06 1.38 -16.40
N HIS A 100 -9.16 2.30 -16.75
CA HIS A 100 -9.42 3.74 -16.73
C HIS A 100 -9.46 4.33 -18.15
N GLY A 101 -10.29 5.35 -18.33
CA GLY A 101 -10.35 6.17 -19.53
C GLY A 101 -10.67 7.61 -19.18
N TYR A 102 -9.98 8.53 -19.85
CA TYR A 102 -10.11 9.97 -19.65
C TYR A 102 -10.33 10.67 -20.98
N HIS A 103 -11.14 11.74 -20.97
CA HIS A 103 -11.30 12.63 -22.11
C HIS A 103 -11.47 14.08 -21.67
N ARG A 104 -10.89 14.99 -22.46
CA ARG A 104 -11.19 16.43 -22.43
C ARG A 104 -11.80 16.84 -23.75
N PHE A 105 -13.01 17.39 -23.71
CA PHE A 105 -13.69 17.86 -24.91
C PHE A 105 -13.06 19.16 -25.42
N THR A 106 -12.91 19.25 -26.73
CA THR A 106 -12.31 20.37 -27.47
C THR A 106 -13.34 21.21 -28.20
N ALA A 107 -14.55 20.68 -28.42
CA ALA A 107 -15.65 21.37 -29.08
C ALA A 107 -17.00 21.05 -28.42
N ASP A 108 -17.94 21.99 -28.53
CA ASP A 108 -19.31 21.77 -28.08
C ASP A 108 -20.02 20.71 -28.93
N GLY A 109 -20.63 19.73 -28.26
CA GLY A 109 -21.29 18.60 -28.93
C GLY A 109 -20.31 17.57 -29.49
N GLU A 110 -19.02 17.66 -29.15
CA GLU A 110 -18.05 16.61 -29.44
C GLU A 110 -18.49 15.31 -28.78
N LYS A 111 -18.34 14.20 -29.52
CA LYS A 111 -18.69 12.86 -29.06
C LYS A 111 -17.49 11.96 -29.03
N ILE A 112 -17.35 11.24 -27.92
CA ILE A 112 -16.36 10.19 -27.74
C ILE A 112 -17.07 8.91 -27.30
N ASN A 113 -16.51 7.76 -27.66
CA ASN A 113 -17.09 6.47 -27.32
C ASN A 113 -16.14 5.66 -26.46
N LEU A 114 -16.67 4.92 -25.51
CA LEU A 114 -15.95 3.87 -24.82
C LEU A 114 -16.65 2.54 -25.06
N VAL A 115 -15.87 1.46 -25.13
CA VAL A 115 -16.36 0.08 -25.22
C VAL A 115 -15.69 -0.76 -24.15
N VAL A 116 -16.45 -1.62 -23.48
CA VAL A 116 -16.00 -2.50 -22.40
C VAL A 116 -16.07 -3.96 -22.86
N ASN A 117 -14.92 -4.63 -22.89
CA ASN A 117 -14.84 -6.06 -23.10
C ASN A 117 -15.29 -6.80 -21.84
N LEU A 118 -16.27 -7.70 -21.98
CA LEU A 118 -16.89 -8.47 -20.90
C LEU A 118 -16.53 -9.96 -20.93
N GLU A 119 -15.66 -10.38 -21.85
CA GLU A 119 -15.33 -11.81 -22.07
C GLU A 119 -14.60 -12.42 -20.87
N ASP A 120 -13.66 -11.69 -20.28
CA ASP A 120 -12.88 -12.15 -19.13
C ASP A 120 -13.57 -11.88 -17.78
N ASN A 121 -14.78 -11.32 -17.79
CA ASN A 121 -15.56 -11.10 -16.57
C ASN A 121 -16.15 -12.45 -16.10
N PRO A 122 -15.78 -13.00 -14.93
CA PRO A 122 -16.30 -14.27 -14.44
C PRO A 122 -17.71 -14.15 -13.84
N TYR A 123 -18.22 -12.93 -13.65
CA TYR A 123 -19.50 -12.62 -13.05
C TYR A 123 -20.55 -12.23 -14.09
N ASN A 124 -21.82 -12.25 -13.67
CA ASN A 124 -22.94 -11.84 -14.52
C ASN A 124 -23.08 -10.32 -14.63
N TYR A 125 -22.56 -9.57 -13.66
CA TYR A 125 -22.65 -8.12 -13.62
C TYR A 125 -21.31 -7.49 -14.01
N MET A 126 -21.38 -6.36 -14.72
CA MET A 126 -20.30 -5.40 -14.78
C MET A 126 -20.66 -4.17 -13.96
N TYR A 127 -19.65 -3.60 -13.30
CA TYR A 127 -19.75 -2.31 -12.63
C TYR A 127 -18.80 -1.34 -13.30
N MET A 128 -19.32 -0.19 -13.68
CA MET A 128 -18.56 0.89 -14.28
C MET A 128 -19.04 2.21 -13.71
N ASP A 129 -18.08 3.10 -13.53
CA ASP A 129 -18.27 4.42 -12.96
C ASP A 129 -17.75 5.50 -13.92
N LEU A 130 -18.42 6.65 -13.97
CA LEU A 130 -18.04 7.80 -14.79
C LEU A 130 -18.33 9.11 -14.05
N TRP A 131 -17.30 9.95 -13.97
CA TRP A 131 -17.33 11.22 -13.24
C TRP A 131 -16.91 12.40 -14.13
N GLY A 132 -17.82 13.35 -14.32
CA GLY A 132 -17.47 14.67 -14.83
C GLY A 132 -16.70 15.47 -13.78
N GLN A 133 -15.72 16.27 -14.21
CA GLN A 133 -14.82 16.95 -13.26
C GLN A 133 -15.26 18.37 -12.88
N GLN A 134 -16.31 18.88 -13.50
CA GLN A 134 -16.90 20.18 -13.15
C GLN A 134 -17.61 20.10 -11.79
N THR A 135 -17.44 21.13 -10.95
CA THR A 135 -17.98 21.18 -9.56
C THR A 135 -19.06 22.25 -9.38
N ASP A 136 -19.69 22.68 -10.48
CA ASP A 136 -20.72 23.73 -10.48
C ASP A 136 -22.14 23.21 -10.20
N GLY A 137 -22.30 21.90 -9.98
CA GLY A 137 -23.58 21.26 -9.69
C GLY A 137 -24.50 21.17 -10.90
N GLN A 138 -23.96 21.26 -12.12
CA GLN A 138 -24.72 21.17 -13.36
C GLN A 138 -24.33 19.93 -14.15
N GLN A 139 -25.29 19.42 -14.93
CA GLN A 139 -25.03 18.36 -15.90
C GLN A 139 -24.34 18.97 -17.13
N HIS A 140 -23.20 18.41 -17.51
CA HIS A 140 -22.49 18.83 -18.72
C HIS A 140 -22.34 17.73 -19.75
N LEU A 141 -22.50 16.47 -19.35
CA LEU A 141 -22.38 15.32 -20.23
C LEU A 141 -23.76 14.81 -20.65
N LYS A 142 -23.84 14.29 -21.88
CA LYS A 142 -24.94 13.40 -22.29
C LYS A 142 -24.34 12.02 -22.52
N VAL A 143 -24.70 11.08 -21.65
CA VAL A 143 -24.18 9.70 -21.68
C VAL A 143 -25.26 8.77 -22.19
N LYS A 144 -24.96 8.02 -23.26
CA LYS A 144 -25.90 7.09 -23.91
C LYS A 144 -25.30 5.69 -24.01
N PRO A 145 -25.83 4.69 -23.28
CA PRO A 145 -25.35 3.33 -23.40
C PRO A 145 -25.80 2.68 -24.73
N PHE A 146 -24.94 1.84 -25.28
CA PHE A 146 -25.19 1.04 -26.47
C PHE A 146 -24.61 -0.37 -26.32
N VAL A 147 -25.16 -1.30 -27.10
CA VAL A 147 -24.57 -2.62 -27.28
C VAL A 147 -23.61 -2.56 -28.47
N PHE A 148 -22.37 -3.00 -28.29
CA PHE A 148 -21.38 -3.05 -29.36
C PHE A 148 -21.20 -4.48 -29.88
N ASN A 149 -21.42 -4.69 -31.17
CA ASN A 149 -21.16 -5.99 -31.80
C ASN A 149 -19.72 -6.05 -32.31
N LYS A 150 -18.87 -6.87 -31.69
CA LYS A 150 -17.43 -6.90 -32.01
C LYS A 150 -17.11 -7.39 -33.43
N ARG A 151 -18.02 -8.17 -34.05
CA ARG A 151 -17.84 -8.72 -35.40
C ARG A 151 -18.14 -7.67 -36.47
N THR A 152 -19.28 -7.00 -36.34
CA THR A 152 -19.74 -6.00 -37.31
C THR A 152 -19.22 -4.59 -37.03
N LYS A 153 -18.68 -4.36 -35.82
CA LYS A 153 -18.26 -3.06 -35.29
C LYS A 153 -19.39 -2.02 -35.25
N LYS A 154 -20.64 -2.48 -35.17
CA LYS A 154 -21.82 -1.60 -35.11
C LYS A 154 -22.21 -1.33 -33.66
N LYS A 155 -22.64 -0.09 -33.42
CA LYS A 155 -23.34 0.34 -32.20
C LYS A 155 -24.83 0.11 -32.36
N ASP A 156 -25.46 -0.51 -31.37
CA ASP A 156 -26.90 -0.71 -31.29
C ASP A 156 -27.43 0.03 -30.05
N PHE A 157 -28.06 1.18 -30.30
CA PHE A 157 -28.67 2.00 -29.25
C PHE A 157 -30.03 1.42 -28.88
N LYS A 158 -30.05 0.72 -27.75
CA LYS A 158 -31.26 0.12 -27.18
C LYS A 158 -32.12 1.17 -26.46
N ASN A 159 -33.39 0.85 -26.29
CA ASN A 159 -34.33 1.71 -25.58
C ASN A 159 -34.23 1.54 -24.05
N ASP A 160 -34.89 2.42 -23.30
CA ASP A 160 -34.85 2.42 -21.84
C ASP A 160 -35.41 1.13 -21.22
N ALA A 161 -36.42 0.51 -21.85
CA ALA A 161 -36.99 -0.75 -21.38
C ALA A 161 -35.95 -1.89 -21.41
N PHE A 162 -35.10 -1.93 -22.44
CA PHE A 162 -33.99 -2.87 -22.52
C PHE A 162 -32.98 -2.60 -21.40
N TRP A 163 -32.52 -1.35 -21.23
CA TRP A 163 -31.52 -1.04 -20.21
C TRP A 163 -32.02 -1.31 -18.80
N LYS A 164 -33.30 -1.00 -18.52
CA LYS A 164 -33.96 -1.35 -17.26
C LYS A 164 -34.02 -2.86 -17.01
N SER A 165 -34.05 -3.68 -18.07
CA SER A 165 -33.96 -5.15 -17.93
C SER A 165 -32.54 -5.63 -17.66
N CYS A 166 -31.52 -4.86 -18.07
CA CYS A 166 -30.12 -5.18 -17.82
C CYS A 166 -29.63 -4.67 -16.45
N GLY A 167 -30.14 -3.54 -15.95
CA GLY A 167 -29.78 -3.01 -14.63
C GLY A 167 -29.84 -1.49 -14.54
N GLN A 168 -28.97 -0.90 -13.71
CA GLN A 168 -28.95 0.53 -13.41
C GLN A 168 -28.03 1.29 -14.37
N THR A 169 -28.51 2.43 -14.87
CA THR A 169 -27.79 3.33 -15.80
C THR A 169 -28.03 4.82 -15.47
N GLU A 170 -28.10 5.18 -14.19
CA GLU A 170 -28.56 6.50 -13.77
C GLU A 170 -27.40 7.50 -13.64
N GLY A 171 -27.67 8.76 -14.02
CA GLY A 171 -26.79 9.89 -13.82
C GLY A 171 -27.34 10.85 -12.78
N VAL A 172 -26.51 11.29 -11.84
CA VAL A 172 -26.87 12.18 -10.74
C VAL A 172 -25.85 13.32 -10.61
N ILE A 173 -26.25 14.40 -9.93
CA ILE A 173 -25.30 15.39 -9.40
C ILE A 173 -25.08 15.04 -7.93
N GLU A 174 -23.85 14.72 -7.57
CA GLU A 174 -23.53 14.30 -6.23
C GLU A 174 -23.52 15.49 -5.27
N PRO A 175 -24.26 15.44 -4.14
CA PRO A 175 -24.46 16.61 -3.30
C PRO A 175 -23.19 17.05 -2.56
N TYR A 176 -22.24 16.14 -2.34
CA TYR A 176 -21.05 16.40 -1.52
C TYR A 176 -19.91 17.07 -2.29
N ASN A 177 -19.76 16.80 -3.60
CA ASN A 177 -18.71 17.40 -4.43
C ASN A 177 -19.24 18.18 -5.64
N LYS A 178 -20.57 18.16 -5.86
CA LYS A 178 -21.27 18.85 -6.96
C LYS A 178 -20.81 18.40 -8.36
N LYS A 179 -20.19 17.23 -8.46
CA LYS A 179 -19.81 16.62 -9.74
C LYS A 179 -20.98 15.81 -10.29
N GLU A 180 -21.03 15.70 -11.61
CA GLU A 180 -21.93 14.75 -12.26
C GLU A 180 -21.32 13.34 -12.26
N HIS A 181 -22.13 12.35 -11.89
CA HIS A 181 -21.73 10.95 -11.69
C HIS A 181 -22.72 10.04 -12.41
N TYR A 182 -22.21 9.04 -13.12
CA TYR A 182 -23.00 8.03 -13.81
C TYR A 182 -22.53 6.63 -13.42
N PHE A 183 -23.40 5.87 -12.75
CA PHE A 183 -23.12 4.51 -12.34
C PHE A 183 -23.83 3.49 -13.23
N PHE A 184 -23.07 2.48 -13.66
CA PHE A 184 -23.56 1.40 -14.51
C PHE A 184 -23.38 0.05 -13.80
N SER A 185 -24.49 -0.56 -13.38
CA SER A 185 -24.54 -1.95 -12.93
C SER A 185 -25.32 -2.76 -13.95
N ILE A 186 -24.62 -3.47 -14.84
CA ILE A 186 -25.22 -4.09 -16.02
C ILE A 186 -25.05 -5.60 -15.96
N ASN A 187 -26.17 -6.32 -15.93
CA ASN A 187 -26.19 -7.76 -16.08
C ASN A 187 -26.04 -8.15 -17.55
N LYS A 188 -24.86 -8.69 -17.88
CA LYS A 188 -24.49 -9.04 -19.25
C LYS A 188 -25.33 -10.16 -19.85
N SER A 189 -25.96 -11.02 -19.03
CA SER A 189 -26.81 -12.10 -19.53
C SER A 189 -28.05 -11.58 -20.26
N TYR A 190 -28.57 -10.41 -19.89
CA TYR A 190 -29.70 -9.77 -20.56
C TYR A 190 -29.28 -8.96 -21.79
N MET A 191 -27.99 -8.68 -21.95
CA MET A 191 -27.47 -8.05 -23.17
C MET A 191 -27.33 -9.02 -24.33
N GLN A 192 -27.13 -10.31 -24.02
CA GLN A 192 -26.89 -11.36 -25.00
C GLN A 192 -28.16 -11.71 -25.77
N ASN A 193 -28.05 -11.78 -27.09
CA ASN A 193 -29.08 -12.35 -27.95
C ASN A 193 -28.43 -13.47 -28.79
N GLY A 194 -28.57 -14.72 -28.35
CA GLY A 194 -27.91 -15.87 -28.98
C GLY A 194 -26.38 -15.88 -28.78
N ASN A 195 -25.62 -16.26 -29.82
CA ASN A 195 -24.15 -16.46 -29.76
C ASN A 195 -23.33 -15.20 -30.09
N ASP A 196 -23.94 -14.01 -30.03
CA ASP A 196 -23.24 -12.77 -30.37
C ASP A 196 -22.25 -12.36 -29.27
N ALA A 197 -21.02 -12.05 -29.70
CA ALA A 197 -19.99 -11.51 -28.80
C ALA A 197 -20.21 -10.00 -28.65
N LEU A 198 -21.00 -9.65 -27.63
CA LEU A 198 -21.49 -8.30 -27.37
C LEU A 198 -20.73 -7.65 -26.22
N PHE A 199 -20.32 -6.41 -26.45
CA PHE A 199 -19.67 -5.54 -25.46
C PHE A 199 -20.62 -4.43 -25.04
N PHE A 200 -20.42 -3.92 -23.83
CA PHE A 200 -21.08 -2.69 -23.37
C PHE A 200 -20.34 -1.48 -23.93
N GLY A 201 -21.04 -0.40 -24.24
CA GLY A 201 -20.39 0.84 -24.66
C GLY A 201 -21.19 2.07 -24.28
N LEU A 202 -20.50 3.21 -24.18
CA LEU A 202 -21.08 4.52 -23.91
C LEU A 202 -20.70 5.47 -25.05
N GLU A 203 -21.68 6.20 -25.58
CA GLU A 203 -21.44 7.42 -26.37
C GLU A 203 -21.62 8.61 -25.42
N ILE A 204 -20.58 9.44 -25.30
CA ILE A 204 -20.51 10.55 -24.36
C ILE A 204 -20.33 11.83 -25.16
N GLU A 205 -21.26 12.75 -25.02
CA GLU A 205 -21.24 14.08 -25.62
C GLU A 205 -20.99 15.13 -24.54
N GLY A 206 -20.10 16.10 -24.80
CA GLY A 206 -19.73 17.14 -23.84
C GLY A 206 -19.57 18.52 -24.47
N LYS A 207 -19.23 19.51 -23.64
CA LYS A 207 -18.91 20.89 -24.04
C LYS A 207 -17.41 21.14 -24.03
N ALA A 208 -16.93 22.06 -24.86
CA ALA A 208 -15.52 22.41 -24.92
C ALA A 208 -14.97 22.79 -23.53
N GLY A 209 -13.83 22.21 -23.17
CA GLY A 209 -13.16 22.44 -21.89
C GLY A 209 -13.57 21.50 -20.76
N ASN A 210 -14.69 20.79 -20.89
CA ASN A 210 -15.13 19.83 -19.89
C ASN A 210 -14.35 18.52 -19.97
N GLU A 211 -14.32 17.79 -18.86
CA GLU A 211 -13.47 16.62 -18.67
C GLU A 211 -14.23 15.55 -17.90
N PHE A 212 -13.99 14.29 -18.24
CA PHE A 212 -14.47 13.16 -17.45
C PHE A 212 -13.41 12.08 -17.30
N HIS A 213 -13.57 11.31 -16.23
CA HIS A 213 -12.88 10.05 -16.02
C HIS A 213 -13.92 8.94 -15.93
N ALA A 214 -13.55 7.74 -16.36
CA ALA A 214 -14.39 6.58 -16.23
C ALA A 214 -13.55 5.35 -15.85
N TRP A 215 -14.09 4.52 -14.96
CA TRP A 215 -13.43 3.34 -14.45
C TRP A 215 -14.31 2.11 -14.55
N ILE A 216 -13.70 0.96 -14.84
CA ILE A 216 -14.34 -0.34 -14.73
C ILE A 216 -13.87 -0.97 -13.42
N ASN A 217 -14.80 -1.45 -12.59
CA ASN A 217 -14.43 -2.12 -11.35
C ASN A 217 -13.62 -3.40 -11.65
N PRO A 218 -12.63 -3.80 -10.81
CA PRO A 218 -11.80 -4.96 -11.09
C PRO A 218 -12.66 -6.21 -11.35
N ARG A 219 -12.22 -7.05 -12.29
CA ARG A 219 -12.94 -8.25 -12.77
C ARG A 219 -14.29 -7.99 -13.44
N SER A 220 -14.73 -6.74 -13.63
CA SER A 220 -15.98 -6.42 -14.35
C SER A 220 -15.82 -6.34 -15.87
N GLY A 221 -14.58 -6.29 -16.35
CA GLY A 221 -14.23 -6.15 -17.76
C GLY A 221 -12.96 -5.33 -17.93
N GLN A 222 -12.64 -4.98 -19.18
CA GLN A 222 -11.52 -4.09 -19.53
C GLN A 222 -11.95 -3.15 -20.66
N MET A 223 -11.39 -1.94 -20.72
CA MET A 223 -11.68 -1.04 -21.85
C MET A 223 -11.13 -1.63 -23.14
N HIS A 224 -12.03 -1.87 -24.09
CA HIS A 224 -11.73 -2.50 -25.36
C HIS A 224 -11.21 -1.48 -26.37
N LYS A 225 -10.03 -1.74 -26.94
CA LYS A 225 -9.48 -0.92 -28.03
C LYS A 225 -10.26 -1.17 -29.33
N VAL A 226 -11.09 -0.21 -29.72
CA VAL A 226 -11.71 -0.16 -31.05
C VAL A 226 -10.81 0.63 -32.01
N PHE A 227 -10.53 0.09 -33.19
CA PHE A 227 -9.76 0.80 -34.21
C PHE A 227 -10.65 1.77 -34.99
N GLY A 228 -10.32 3.06 -34.93
CA GLY A 228 -10.99 4.16 -35.61
C GLY A 228 -11.02 5.42 -34.74
N ASP A 229 -11.35 6.56 -35.34
CA ASP A 229 -11.50 7.81 -34.62
C ASP A 229 -12.75 7.79 -33.73
N GLY A 230 -12.73 8.59 -32.65
CA GLY A 230 -13.88 8.75 -31.76
C GLY A 230 -14.10 7.60 -30.76
N TYR A 231 -13.08 6.78 -30.48
CA TYR A 231 -13.09 5.80 -29.40
C TYR A 231 -11.94 6.04 -28.41
N LEU A 232 -12.24 6.00 -27.12
CA LEU A 232 -11.24 5.97 -26.06
C LEU A 232 -10.47 4.66 -26.10
N VAL A 233 -9.19 4.77 -25.74
CA VAL A 233 -8.31 3.64 -25.48
C VAL A 233 -8.06 3.62 -23.98
N GLY A 234 -8.38 2.50 -23.33
CA GLY A 234 -8.13 2.36 -21.90
C GLY A 234 -6.65 2.44 -21.55
N ASP A 235 -6.38 3.02 -20.39
CA ASP A 235 -5.07 3.15 -19.78
C ASP A 235 -5.06 2.63 -18.34
N ASN A 236 -3.89 2.74 -17.70
CA ASN A 236 -3.63 2.24 -16.35
C ASN A 236 -3.31 3.37 -15.35
N GLY A 237 -3.61 4.62 -15.70
CA GLY A 237 -3.45 5.77 -14.82
C GLY A 237 -4.69 5.97 -13.94
N TYR A 238 -4.58 6.82 -12.92
CA TYR A 238 -5.71 7.16 -12.03
C TYR A 238 -6.41 5.94 -11.40
N CYS A 239 -5.71 4.83 -11.23
CA CYS A 239 -6.27 3.60 -10.64
C CYS A 239 -5.97 3.55 -9.14
N VAL A 240 -6.17 4.65 -8.41
CA VAL A 240 -6.00 4.66 -6.95
C VAL A 240 -7.22 4.00 -6.34
N GLY A 241 -7.06 2.84 -5.68
CA GLY A 241 -8.20 2.07 -5.18
C GLY A 241 -9.11 2.85 -4.23
N GLU A 242 -10.41 2.86 -4.56
CA GLU A 242 -11.47 3.50 -3.81
C GLU A 242 -11.81 2.77 -2.51
N GLY A 243 -12.30 3.53 -1.52
CA GLY A 243 -12.64 3.02 -0.18
C GLY A 243 -11.44 2.77 0.75
N ALA A 244 -10.20 2.95 0.27
CA ALA A 244 -9.01 2.81 1.10
C ALA A 244 -7.86 3.73 0.66
N ALA A 245 -7.26 3.52 -0.52
CA ALA A 245 -6.09 4.28 -0.95
C ALA A 245 -6.43 5.71 -1.37
N SER A 246 -7.67 5.94 -1.82
CA SER A 246 -8.25 7.26 -2.15
C SER A 246 -8.45 8.15 -0.92
N ILE A 247 -8.54 7.58 0.29
CA ILE A 247 -8.71 8.34 1.54
C ILE A 247 -7.55 9.34 1.66
N PRO A 248 -7.81 10.66 1.80
CA PRO A 248 -6.77 11.68 1.80
C PRO A 248 -5.63 11.41 2.79
N GLU A 249 -5.96 11.03 4.03
CA GLU A 249 -4.99 10.75 5.10
C GLU A 249 -4.52 9.28 5.18
N ALA A 250 -4.82 8.46 4.18
CA ALA A 250 -4.23 7.12 4.10
C ALA A 250 -2.83 7.14 3.48
N ILE A 251 -1.90 6.39 4.08
CA ILE A 251 -0.63 6.06 3.46
C ILE A 251 -0.91 5.01 2.38
N ALA A 252 -1.07 5.45 1.14
CA ALA A 252 -1.30 4.55 0.01
C ALA A 252 0.01 3.91 -0.46
N VAL A 253 0.03 2.58 -0.51
CA VAL A 253 1.24 1.76 -0.66
C VAL A 253 1.25 1.01 -1.99
N ALA A 254 2.24 1.33 -2.82
CA ALA A 254 2.56 0.57 -4.03
C ALA A 254 3.41 -0.67 -3.70
N SER A 255 3.43 -1.63 -4.62
CA SER A 255 4.26 -2.84 -4.50
C SER A 255 5.55 -2.71 -5.29
N TYR A 256 6.67 -3.18 -4.72
CA TYR A 256 7.87 -3.53 -5.47
C TYR A 256 8.26 -4.99 -5.27
N ASN A 257 9.01 -5.53 -6.24
CA ASN A 257 9.46 -6.92 -6.25
C ASN A 257 10.60 -7.15 -5.25
N ALA A 258 10.35 -7.91 -4.18
CA ALA A 258 11.34 -8.17 -3.14
C ALA A 258 12.48 -9.10 -3.61
N THR A 259 12.14 -9.99 -4.56
CA THR A 259 13.01 -11.01 -5.14
C THR A 259 12.95 -10.95 -6.66
N ASN A 260 13.65 -11.86 -7.35
CA ASN A 260 13.52 -12.04 -8.80
C ASN A 260 12.29 -12.90 -9.19
N GLY A 261 11.30 -13.00 -8.31
CA GLY A 261 10.03 -13.67 -8.57
C GLY A 261 10.02 -15.18 -8.34
N SER A 262 11.08 -15.78 -7.80
CA SER A 262 11.12 -17.22 -7.55
C SER A 262 11.08 -17.61 -6.08
N PHE A 263 10.48 -18.77 -5.80
CA PHE A 263 10.42 -19.39 -4.47
C PHE A 263 10.51 -20.92 -4.57
N ILE A 264 10.85 -21.58 -3.47
CA ILE A 264 10.95 -23.04 -3.37
C ILE A 264 9.76 -23.56 -2.56
N SER A 265 9.02 -24.52 -3.10
CA SER A 265 7.91 -25.15 -2.39
C SER A 265 8.42 -26.09 -1.30
N ALA A 266 7.86 -26.01 -0.10
CA ALA A 266 8.12 -26.96 0.98
C ALA A 266 7.46 -28.33 0.74
N ASN A 267 6.48 -28.41 -0.17
CA ASN A 267 5.74 -29.65 -0.45
C ASN A 267 6.48 -30.59 -1.40
N ASP A 268 7.15 -30.07 -2.43
CA ASP A 268 7.82 -30.88 -3.44
C ASP A 268 9.29 -30.49 -3.72
N GLY A 269 9.80 -29.44 -3.06
CA GLY A 269 11.17 -28.96 -3.23
C GLY A 269 11.45 -28.30 -4.57
N ARG A 270 10.45 -28.07 -5.42
CA ARG A 270 10.63 -27.44 -6.73
C ARG A 270 10.64 -25.92 -6.64
N THR A 271 11.32 -25.30 -7.60
CA THR A 271 11.31 -23.86 -7.79
C THR A 271 10.13 -23.45 -8.67
N TYR A 272 9.35 -22.49 -8.18
CA TYR A 272 8.24 -21.86 -8.89
C TYR A 272 8.57 -20.39 -9.16
N ASN A 273 7.93 -19.80 -10.20
CA ASN A 273 8.17 -18.43 -10.61
C ASN A 273 6.87 -17.65 -10.78
N PHE A 274 6.84 -16.44 -10.24
CA PHE A 274 5.84 -15.41 -10.51
C PHE A 274 6.35 -14.47 -11.61
N HIS A 275 5.97 -14.74 -12.85
CA HIS A 275 6.46 -13.98 -14.00
C HIS A 275 6.06 -12.49 -13.98
N ALA A 276 4.91 -12.13 -13.42
CA ALA A 276 4.46 -10.73 -13.25
C ALA A 276 5.19 -9.96 -12.12
N ALA A 277 6.20 -10.59 -11.51
CA ALA A 277 6.89 -10.14 -10.31
C ALA A 277 8.42 -10.38 -10.41
N SER A 278 8.95 -10.38 -11.63
CA SER A 278 10.39 -10.50 -11.93
C SER A 278 11.13 -9.16 -11.74
N ASP A 279 12.45 -9.18 -11.69
CA ASP A 279 13.32 -8.01 -11.48
C ASP A 279 13.23 -7.39 -10.08
N LYS A 280 14.07 -7.90 -9.18
CA LYS A 280 14.20 -7.41 -7.82
C LYS A 280 14.38 -5.89 -7.78
N GLY A 281 13.55 -5.23 -6.96
CA GLY A 281 13.61 -3.81 -6.66
C GLY A 281 12.83 -2.91 -7.60
N LYS A 282 12.28 -3.41 -8.71
CA LYS A 282 11.36 -2.65 -9.56
C LYS A 282 9.96 -2.63 -8.95
N VAL A 283 9.19 -1.58 -9.24
CA VAL A 283 7.74 -1.56 -8.96
C VAL A 283 7.09 -2.76 -9.65
N SER A 284 6.21 -3.46 -8.93
CA SER A 284 5.51 -4.63 -9.46
C SER A 284 4.55 -4.22 -10.56
N ASP A 285 4.50 -4.97 -11.66
CA ASP A 285 3.68 -4.62 -12.83
C ASP A 285 2.18 -4.54 -12.52
N PHE A 286 1.71 -5.37 -11.59
CA PHE A 286 0.32 -5.36 -11.12
C PHE A 286 -0.01 -4.14 -10.25
N SER A 287 0.97 -3.44 -9.66
CA SER A 287 0.68 -2.34 -8.72
C SER A 287 -0.09 -1.24 -9.44
N SER A 288 -1.27 -0.90 -8.93
CA SER A 288 -2.05 0.21 -9.49
C SER A 288 -1.29 1.54 -9.36
N ARG A 289 -1.59 2.46 -10.27
CA ARG A 289 -0.84 3.72 -10.45
C ARG A 289 -1.71 4.92 -10.18
N GLY A 290 -1.08 5.96 -9.68
CA GLY A 290 -1.67 7.29 -9.61
C GLY A 290 -1.74 8.01 -10.96
N PRO A 291 -1.87 9.35 -10.93
CA PRO A 291 -2.12 10.15 -9.72
C PRO A 291 -3.54 9.93 -9.17
N SER A 292 -3.77 10.31 -7.91
CA SER A 292 -5.13 10.52 -7.41
C SER A 292 -5.69 11.80 -8.02
N LEU A 293 -7.03 11.92 -8.11
CA LEU A 293 -7.71 13.17 -8.45
C LEU A 293 -7.86 14.11 -7.24
N GLY A 294 -7.50 13.64 -6.04
CA GLY A 294 -7.54 14.43 -4.81
C GLY A 294 -6.35 15.37 -4.67
N SER A 295 -6.32 16.10 -3.56
CA SER A 295 -5.23 17.03 -3.24
C SER A 295 -3.92 16.34 -2.88
N GLU A 296 -3.98 15.07 -2.49
CA GLU A 296 -2.85 14.29 -1.99
C GLU A 296 -2.31 13.32 -3.04
N PRO A 297 -1.01 13.33 -3.34
CA PRO A 297 -0.44 12.44 -4.35
C PRO A 297 -0.39 10.99 -3.85
N LYS A 298 -0.92 10.05 -4.65
CA LYS A 298 -0.95 8.61 -4.34
C LYS A 298 -0.36 7.79 -5.50
N PRO A 299 0.51 6.77 -5.26
CA PRO A 299 0.94 6.25 -3.95
C PRO A 299 1.86 7.22 -3.20
N LEU A 300 1.93 7.08 -1.89
CA LEU A 300 2.90 7.83 -1.09
C LEU A 300 4.27 7.14 -1.07
N VAL A 301 4.29 5.80 -1.03
CA VAL A 301 5.52 5.00 -0.93
C VAL A 301 5.32 3.62 -1.57
N ALA A 302 6.42 2.94 -1.91
CA ALA A 302 6.43 1.55 -2.31
C ALA A 302 7.04 0.66 -1.21
N ALA A 303 6.50 -0.55 -1.04
CA ALA A 303 7.01 -1.56 -0.11
C ALA A 303 7.06 -2.96 -0.77
N PRO A 304 7.79 -3.93 -0.18
CA PRO A 304 7.77 -5.31 -0.64
C PRO A 304 6.36 -5.87 -0.74
N GLY A 305 5.88 -6.15 -1.96
CA GLY A 305 4.55 -6.73 -2.18
C GLY A 305 4.55 -7.93 -3.11
N SER A 306 5.72 -8.34 -3.63
CA SER A 306 5.85 -9.52 -4.48
C SER A 306 6.75 -10.57 -3.85
N ASN A 307 6.32 -11.83 -3.97
CA ASN A 307 6.92 -13.03 -3.43
C ASN A 307 7.15 -12.93 -1.91
N ILE A 308 6.12 -12.47 -1.20
CA ILE A 308 6.16 -12.27 0.25
C ILE A 308 5.71 -13.55 0.93
N HIS A 309 6.61 -14.10 1.75
CA HIS A 309 6.34 -15.30 2.54
C HIS A 309 5.65 -14.92 3.84
N SER A 310 4.49 -15.50 4.12
CA SER A 310 3.76 -15.21 5.35
C SER A 310 2.85 -16.35 5.78
N ALA A 311 2.43 -16.34 7.04
CA ALA A 311 1.52 -17.35 7.57
C ALA A 311 0.18 -17.35 6.83
N VAL A 312 -0.37 -18.54 6.58
CA VAL A 312 -1.71 -18.76 6.06
C VAL A 312 -2.60 -19.44 7.11
N SER A 313 -3.87 -19.02 7.18
CA SER A 313 -4.81 -19.63 8.13
C SER A 313 -5.28 -20.98 7.63
N ARG A 314 -5.03 -22.04 8.41
CA ARG A 314 -5.54 -23.40 8.13
C ARG A 314 -7.06 -23.52 8.19
N TYR A 315 -7.73 -22.48 8.68
CA TYR A 315 -9.19 -22.39 8.81
C TYR A 315 -9.83 -21.59 7.67
N GLY A 316 -9.04 -21.03 6.75
CA GLY A 316 -9.55 -20.36 5.57
C GLY A 316 -10.20 -21.36 4.61
N SER A 317 -11.29 -20.97 3.95
CA SER A 317 -12.01 -21.81 2.98
C SER A 317 -11.13 -22.27 1.82
N ASP A 318 -10.18 -21.43 1.43
CA ASP A 318 -9.32 -21.64 0.27
C ASP A 318 -7.97 -22.26 0.63
N PHE A 319 -7.79 -22.63 1.90
CA PHE A 319 -6.54 -23.24 2.36
C PHE A 319 -6.39 -24.66 1.83
N ASP A 320 -5.31 -24.88 1.08
CA ASP A 320 -4.85 -26.22 0.72
C ASP A 320 -3.42 -26.43 1.22
N LYS A 321 -3.25 -27.38 2.15
CA LYS A 321 -1.92 -27.77 2.67
C LYS A 321 -0.97 -28.32 1.60
N LYS A 322 -1.50 -28.76 0.45
CA LYS A 322 -0.72 -29.29 -0.69
C LYS A 322 -0.47 -28.23 -1.77
N ALA A 323 -0.89 -26.99 -1.55
CA ALA A 323 -0.70 -25.93 -2.53
C ALA A 323 0.80 -25.73 -2.82
N TYR A 324 1.12 -25.41 -4.07
CA TYR A 324 2.50 -25.32 -4.55
C TYR A 324 3.24 -24.12 -3.95
N ASP A 325 2.49 -23.09 -3.56
CA ASP A 325 2.95 -21.84 -2.97
C ASP A 325 3.28 -21.94 -1.48
N ILE A 326 3.04 -23.09 -0.83
CA ILE A 326 3.53 -23.36 0.52
C ILE A 326 5.06 -23.40 0.54
N VAL A 327 5.68 -22.49 1.29
CA VAL A 327 7.14 -22.28 1.39
C VAL A 327 7.75 -22.70 2.72
N SER A 328 6.93 -22.88 3.76
CA SER A 328 7.40 -23.41 5.06
C SER A 328 6.27 -24.12 5.79
N ILE A 329 6.62 -25.18 6.51
CA ILE A 329 5.75 -25.99 7.35
C ILE A 329 6.42 -26.14 8.71
N VAL A 330 5.83 -25.53 9.73
CA VAL A 330 6.35 -25.55 11.11
C VAL A 330 5.48 -26.47 11.93
N LYS A 331 6.11 -27.37 12.70
CA LYS A 331 5.42 -28.26 13.64
C LYS A 331 5.83 -27.90 15.06
N GLU A 332 4.86 -27.55 15.89
CA GLU A 332 5.08 -27.24 17.30
C GLU A 332 4.08 -28.05 18.14
N GLY A 333 4.57 -29.09 18.82
CA GLY A 333 3.70 -30.04 19.52
C GLY A 333 2.68 -30.70 18.56
N SER A 334 1.39 -30.47 18.81
CA SER A 334 0.30 -30.99 17.97
C SER A 334 -0.17 -30.01 16.89
N THR A 335 0.34 -28.78 16.86
CA THR A 335 -0.01 -27.80 15.83
C THR A 335 0.93 -27.91 14.63
N THR A 336 0.37 -27.70 13.45
CA THR A 336 1.13 -27.53 12.21
C THR A 336 0.69 -26.23 11.57
N ASP A 337 1.65 -25.34 11.39
CA ASP A 337 1.46 -24.02 10.81
C ASP A 337 2.13 -23.94 9.45
N TYR A 338 1.48 -23.22 8.55
CA TYR A 338 1.81 -23.19 7.13
C TYR A 338 2.08 -21.75 6.71
N TYR A 339 3.06 -21.59 5.84
CA TYR A 339 3.45 -20.30 5.28
C TYR A 339 3.44 -20.40 3.77
N SER A 340 2.82 -19.43 3.11
CA SER A 340 2.74 -19.35 1.65
C SER A 340 3.45 -18.12 1.11
N SER A 341 3.87 -18.18 -0.15
CA SER A 341 4.32 -17.03 -0.93
C SER A 341 3.17 -16.39 -1.71
N MET A 342 2.95 -15.09 -1.53
CA MET A 342 1.88 -14.34 -2.21
C MET A 342 2.39 -13.03 -2.84
N ASN A 343 1.61 -12.51 -3.79
CA ASN A 343 1.82 -11.21 -4.44
C ASN A 343 0.61 -10.29 -4.24
N GLY A 344 0.86 -8.99 -4.11
CA GLY A 344 -0.14 -7.94 -4.13
C GLY A 344 0.32 -6.69 -3.38
N THR A 345 -0.27 -5.54 -3.69
CA THR A 345 -0.19 -4.34 -2.83
C THR A 345 -0.80 -4.62 -1.46
N SER A 346 -1.72 -5.59 -1.40
CA SER A 346 -2.15 -6.30 -0.21
C SER A 346 -1.00 -6.77 0.70
N MET A 347 0.14 -7.23 0.17
CA MET A 347 1.28 -7.64 1.01
C MET A 347 2.21 -6.46 1.34
N ALA A 348 2.24 -5.44 0.48
CA ALA A 348 3.01 -4.21 0.69
C ALA A 348 2.42 -3.34 1.82
N SER A 349 1.11 -3.15 1.83
CA SER A 349 0.39 -2.35 2.84
C SER A 349 0.69 -2.77 4.29
N PRO A 350 0.56 -4.05 4.71
CA PRO A 350 0.85 -4.47 6.08
C PRO A 350 2.34 -4.43 6.41
N THR A 351 3.23 -4.45 5.41
CA THR A 351 4.65 -4.17 5.65
C THR A 351 4.83 -2.74 6.14
N VAL A 352 4.20 -1.77 5.46
CA VAL A 352 4.21 -0.36 5.90
C VAL A 352 3.47 -0.18 7.22
N ALA A 353 2.35 -0.87 7.44
CA ALA A 353 1.62 -0.78 8.71
C ALA A 353 2.46 -1.23 9.90
N GLY A 354 3.20 -2.33 9.77
CA GLY A 354 4.14 -2.77 10.81
C GLY A 354 5.31 -1.80 11.00
N ILE A 355 5.85 -1.20 9.92
CA ILE A 355 6.89 -0.16 10.02
C ILE A 355 6.37 1.07 10.77
N VAL A 356 5.17 1.53 10.45
CA VAL A 356 4.53 2.68 11.10
C VAL A 356 4.22 2.37 12.56
N ALA A 357 3.83 1.14 12.90
CA ALA A 357 3.66 0.73 14.30
C ALA A 357 4.97 0.86 15.10
N LEU A 358 6.12 0.49 14.53
CA LEU A 358 7.44 0.72 15.15
C LEU A 358 7.77 2.21 15.27
N TRP A 359 7.35 3.04 14.31
CA TRP A 359 7.54 4.50 14.41
C TRP A 359 6.64 5.13 15.49
N LEU A 360 5.43 4.61 15.66
CA LEU A 360 4.50 5.02 16.72
C LEU A 360 4.95 4.54 18.10
N GLU A 361 5.61 3.39 18.19
CA GLU A 361 6.28 2.97 19.43
C GLU A 361 7.34 3.99 19.86
N ALA A 362 8.13 4.49 18.91
CA ALA A 362 9.15 5.51 19.15
C ALA A 362 8.57 6.91 19.40
N ASN A 363 7.45 7.25 18.75
CA ASN A 363 6.75 8.52 18.89
C ASN A 363 5.23 8.30 18.79
N PRO A 364 4.52 8.13 19.93
CA PRO A 364 3.10 7.76 19.94
C PRO A 364 2.16 8.88 19.48
N THR A 365 2.69 10.07 19.22
CA THR A 365 1.89 11.24 18.84
C THR A 365 1.97 11.58 17.35
N LEU A 366 2.70 10.78 16.56
CA LEU A 366 2.80 10.99 15.12
C LEU A 366 1.41 11.03 14.48
N ASP A 367 1.18 12.04 13.65
CA ASP A 367 0.02 12.14 12.77
C ASP A 367 0.38 11.82 11.31
N TYR A 368 -0.63 11.80 10.43
CA TYR A 368 -0.44 11.53 9.00
C TYR A 368 0.59 12.46 8.35
N ALA A 369 0.56 13.77 8.66
CA ALA A 369 1.44 14.75 8.04
C ALA A 369 2.90 14.50 8.43
N GLN A 370 3.16 14.17 9.70
CA GLN A 370 4.50 13.83 10.18
C GLN A 370 4.99 12.51 9.59
N VAL A 371 4.15 11.47 9.50
CA VAL A 371 4.53 10.20 8.86
C VAL A 371 4.80 10.39 7.37
N LYS A 372 4.02 11.22 6.69
CA LYS A 372 4.27 11.63 5.30
C LYS A 372 5.61 12.35 5.15
N GLU A 373 5.94 13.28 6.05
CA GLU A 373 7.23 13.97 6.04
C GLU A 373 8.40 12.99 6.23
N ILE A 374 8.26 12.03 7.15
CA ILE A 374 9.25 10.96 7.37
C ILE A 374 9.46 10.20 6.05
N ILE A 375 8.38 9.68 5.45
CA ILE A 375 8.44 8.92 4.20
C ILE A 375 9.10 9.74 3.08
N GLN A 376 8.74 11.01 2.92
CA GLN A 376 9.28 11.91 1.90
C GLN A 376 10.80 12.07 2.03
N LYS A 377 11.30 12.18 3.26
CA LYS A 377 12.72 12.44 3.53
C LYS A 377 13.58 11.19 3.60
N THR A 378 12.98 10.03 3.87
CA THR A 378 13.75 8.80 4.16
C THR A 378 13.61 7.70 3.12
N SER A 379 12.67 7.82 2.17
CA SER A 379 12.48 6.80 1.13
C SER A 379 13.76 6.57 0.30
N VAL A 380 14.04 5.31 0.02
CA VAL A 380 15.22 4.90 -0.77
C VAL A 380 14.92 4.98 -2.26
N LEU A 381 15.86 5.61 -2.97
CA LEU A 381 15.91 5.70 -4.43
C LEU A 381 17.11 4.93 -4.95
N ASP A 382 16.92 4.21 -6.05
CA ASP A 382 17.96 3.43 -6.71
C ASP A 382 17.65 3.26 -8.21
N LYS A 383 18.54 2.58 -8.94
CA LYS A 383 18.37 2.40 -10.39
C LYS A 383 17.13 1.58 -10.76
N GLN A 384 16.62 0.75 -9.86
CA GLN A 384 15.48 -0.13 -10.12
C GLN A 384 14.15 0.56 -9.91
N ILE A 385 14.05 1.45 -8.92
CA ILE A 385 12.81 2.19 -8.63
C ILE A 385 12.81 3.60 -9.22
N GLY A 386 13.98 4.16 -9.52
CA GLY A 386 14.16 5.52 -10.03
C GLY A 386 14.98 6.39 -9.06
N THR A 387 15.67 7.39 -9.61
CA THR A 387 16.64 8.21 -8.88
C THR A 387 16.16 9.65 -8.62
N SER A 388 14.94 10.01 -9.02
CA SER A 388 14.39 11.35 -8.82
C SER A 388 13.72 11.45 -7.45
N GLU A 389 14.07 12.50 -6.69
CA GLU A 389 13.43 12.84 -5.41
C GLU A 389 12.01 13.39 -5.57
N LYS A 390 11.63 13.81 -6.78
CA LYS A 390 10.23 14.16 -7.08
C LYS A 390 9.34 12.92 -6.95
N TRP A 391 8.13 13.15 -6.46
CA TRP A 391 7.07 12.17 -6.43
C TRP A 391 6.80 11.57 -7.82
N ASP A 392 6.50 10.26 -7.86
CA ASP A 392 6.23 9.50 -9.07
C ASP A 392 4.96 8.64 -8.93
N VAL A 393 4.15 8.60 -9.99
CA VAL A 393 2.83 7.94 -10.02
C VAL A 393 2.87 6.43 -9.74
N ASN A 394 4.03 5.76 -9.84
CA ASN A 394 4.17 4.32 -9.67
C ASN A 394 4.70 3.93 -8.28
N ARG A 395 5.44 4.82 -7.62
CA ARG A 395 6.24 4.49 -6.42
C ARG A 395 6.14 5.51 -5.28
N GLY A 396 5.50 6.64 -5.53
CA GLY A 396 5.51 7.77 -4.62
C GLY A 396 6.91 8.32 -4.43
N TYR A 397 7.34 8.45 -3.18
CA TYR A 397 8.66 8.96 -2.83
C TYR A 397 9.79 7.92 -2.91
N GLY A 398 9.49 6.64 -3.17
CA GLY A 398 10.51 5.58 -3.31
C GLY A 398 10.18 4.35 -2.48
N LYS A 399 11.19 3.55 -2.14
CA LYS A 399 11.04 2.38 -1.25
C LYS A 399 11.00 2.85 0.20
N ILE A 400 10.08 2.31 0.99
CA ILE A 400 10.05 2.62 2.42
C ILE A 400 11.35 2.18 3.10
N ASP A 401 11.91 3.06 3.94
CA ASP A 401 13.06 2.75 4.80
C ASP A 401 12.62 2.79 6.26
N ALA A 402 12.43 1.61 6.83
CA ALA A 402 12.01 1.46 8.22
C ALA A 402 12.99 2.11 9.21
N TYR A 403 14.30 2.00 8.95
CA TYR A 403 15.33 2.42 9.88
C TYR A 403 15.58 3.93 9.82
N ALA A 404 15.74 4.48 8.61
CA ALA A 404 15.88 5.92 8.46
C ALA A 404 14.63 6.65 8.95
N GLY A 405 13.44 6.08 8.73
CA GLY A 405 12.20 6.61 9.27
C GLY A 405 12.13 6.55 10.80
N LEU A 406 12.56 5.46 11.43
CA LEU A 406 12.61 5.33 12.89
C LEU A 406 13.51 6.39 13.53
N LYS A 407 14.68 6.66 12.93
CA LYS A 407 15.57 7.73 13.40
C LYS A 407 14.89 9.09 13.40
N MET A 408 14.14 9.38 12.34
CA MET A 408 13.42 10.66 12.21
C MET A 408 12.22 10.72 13.17
N ALA A 409 11.48 9.64 13.34
CA ALA A 409 10.40 9.53 14.34
C ALA A 409 10.91 9.83 15.76
N LEU A 410 12.04 9.23 16.15
CA LEU A 410 12.72 9.51 17.42
C LEU A 410 13.13 10.99 17.53
N ALA A 411 13.71 11.56 16.48
CA ALA A 411 14.14 12.96 16.48
C ALA A 411 12.97 13.95 16.58
N MET A 412 11.78 13.58 16.07
CA MET A 412 10.55 14.36 16.14
C MET A 412 9.82 14.23 17.48
N ALA A 413 10.18 13.26 18.32
CA ALA A 413 9.44 12.97 19.55
C ALA A 413 9.71 14.04 20.62
N GLU A 414 8.63 14.70 21.08
CA GLU A 414 8.69 15.66 22.20
C GLU A 414 8.84 14.91 23.55
N ASN A 415 8.08 13.83 23.74
CA ASN A 415 8.11 12.94 24.92
C ASN A 415 8.75 11.60 24.57
N ALA A 416 9.20 10.82 25.57
CA ALA A 416 9.72 9.47 25.34
C ALA A 416 8.64 8.55 24.71
N GLY A 417 9.05 7.42 24.12
CA GLY A 417 8.16 6.50 23.38
C GLY A 417 6.99 5.93 24.20
N VAL A 418 6.31 4.91 23.67
CA VAL A 418 5.13 4.28 24.33
C VAL A 418 5.46 3.76 25.74
N GLU A 419 6.68 3.30 25.96
CA GLU A 419 7.22 3.13 27.31
C GLU A 419 7.86 4.46 27.72
N ASP A 420 7.50 5.03 28.88
CA ASP A 420 8.09 6.28 29.42
C ASP A 420 9.62 6.14 29.58
N VAL A 421 10.38 6.28 28.50
CA VAL A 421 11.83 6.10 28.53
C VAL A 421 12.50 7.41 28.96
N THR A 422 12.72 7.53 30.26
CA THR A 422 13.43 8.64 30.88
C THR A 422 14.90 8.72 30.44
N MET A 423 15.53 9.88 30.58
CA MET A 423 17.00 10.02 30.44
C MET A 423 17.75 8.93 31.22
N ASN A 424 18.82 8.40 30.62
CA ASN A 424 19.66 7.33 31.19
C ASN A 424 18.89 6.00 31.32
N SER A 425 18.44 5.47 30.18
CA SER A 425 17.75 4.19 30.09
C SER A 425 18.71 3.00 30.27
N GLU A 426 18.19 1.85 30.71
CA GLU A 426 18.92 0.57 30.73
C GLU A 426 19.03 -0.05 29.32
N THR A 427 18.31 0.46 28.32
CA THR A 427 18.37 0.04 26.91
C THR A 427 18.51 1.25 25.95
N PRO A 428 19.52 2.12 26.14
CA PRO A 428 19.55 3.43 25.51
C PRO A 428 19.96 3.41 24.04
N VAL A 429 20.38 2.26 23.51
CA VAL A 429 20.93 2.16 22.16
C VAL A 429 20.44 0.94 21.38
N THR A 430 20.17 1.16 20.09
CA THR A 430 20.01 0.12 19.08
C THR A 430 21.32 -0.01 18.30
N ILE A 431 21.82 -1.24 18.15
CA ILE A 431 23.12 -1.50 17.51
C ILE A 431 22.90 -2.27 16.21
N GLN A 432 23.27 -1.66 15.09
CA GLN A 432 23.27 -2.30 13.79
C GLN A 432 24.68 -2.63 13.32
N LYS A 433 24.86 -3.86 12.85
CA LYS A 433 26.12 -4.31 12.25
C LYS A 433 25.98 -4.31 10.73
N LYS A 434 26.86 -3.58 10.06
CA LYS A 434 27.04 -3.62 8.61
C LYS A 434 28.46 -4.14 8.30
N ALA A 435 28.71 -4.52 7.05
CA ALA A 435 30.05 -4.95 6.66
C ALA A 435 31.05 -3.81 6.89
N GLY A 436 31.94 -3.99 7.88
CA GLY A 436 32.93 -2.99 8.25
C GLY A 436 32.41 -1.78 9.02
N GLU A 437 31.17 -1.80 9.52
CA GLU A 437 30.64 -0.68 10.32
C GLU A 437 29.74 -1.17 11.45
N ILE A 438 29.80 -0.49 12.59
CA ILE A 438 28.79 -0.60 13.64
C ILE A 438 28.12 0.76 13.79
N ALA A 439 26.82 0.81 13.53
CA ALA A 439 26.00 1.96 13.81
C ALA A 439 25.35 1.80 15.20
N ILE A 440 25.45 2.84 16.01
CA ILE A 440 24.88 2.92 17.35
C ILE A 440 23.86 4.06 17.32
N LEU A 441 22.59 3.71 17.26
CA LEU A 441 21.48 4.64 17.34
C LEU A 441 21.12 4.83 18.82
N PHE A 442 21.08 6.07 19.28
CA PHE A 442 20.56 6.40 20.60
C PHE A 442 19.05 6.48 20.55
N ASN A 443 18.40 5.61 21.31
CA ASN A 443 16.94 5.57 21.42
C ASN A 443 16.45 6.65 22.38
N ASN A 444 17.33 7.17 23.25
CA ASN A 444 17.00 8.11 24.32
C ASN A 444 17.99 9.27 24.40
N ASP A 445 17.58 10.34 25.07
CA ASP A 445 18.48 11.41 25.46
C ASP A 445 19.41 10.90 26.58
N GLU A 446 20.72 11.10 26.41
CA GLU A 446 21.73 10.68 27.37
C GLU A 446 22.62 11.87 27.74
N SER A 447 22.79 12.09 29.05
CA SER A 447 23.71 13.12 29.56
C SER A 447 25.16 12.89 29.08
N TYR A 448 25.55 11.62 28.98
CA TYR A 448 26.88 11.18 28.56
C TYR A 448 26.81 9.85 27.83
N ALA A 449 27.64 9.70 26.79
CA ALA A 449 27.95 8.40 26.21
C ALA A 449 29.43 8.29 25.81
N GLN A 450 30.00 7.10 25.97
CA GLN A 450 31.31 6.74 25.45
C GLN A 450 31.20 5.52 24.55
N VAL A 451 31.73 5.63 23.35
CA VAL A 451 31.89 4.53 22.41
C VAL A 451 33.37 4.26 22.26
N THR A 452 33.81 3.05 22.60
CA THR A 452 35.21 2.64 22.51
C THR A 452 35.36 1.39 21.65
N LEU A 453 36.21 1.44 20.64
CA LEU A 453 36.62 0.29 19.85
C LEU A 453 37.91 -0.29 20.43
N TYR A 454 37.91 -1.57 20.75
CA TYR A 454 39.06 -2.33 21.24
C TYR A 454 39.50 -3.36 20.20
N ASN A 455 40.80 -3.62 20.08
CA ASN A 455 41.31 -4.75 19.31
C ASN A 455 41.26 -6.06 20.13
N ALA A 456 41.70 -7.17 19.53
CA ALA A 456 41.68 -8.49 20.18
C ALA A 456 42.55 -8.60 21.45
N SER A 457 43.55 -7.73 21.63
CA SER A 457 44.37 -7.67 22.86
C SER A 457 43.78 -6.75 23.93
N GLY A 458 42.62 -6.13 23.68
CA GLY A 458 41.97 -5.20 24.60
C GLY A 458 42.53 -3.78 24.56
N MET A 459 43.42 -3.45 23.62
CA MET A 459 43.88 -2.07 23.43
C MET A 459 42.81 -1.22 22.77
N VAL A 460 42.68 0.02 23.24
CA VAL A 460 41.80 1.02 22.63
C VAL A 460 42.36 1.43 21.27
N VAL A 461 41.55 1.21 20.24
CA VAL A 461 41.83 1.59 18.85
C VAL A 461 41.23 2.96 18.56
N LYS A 462 39.99 3.19 19.00
CA LYS A 462 39.28 4.47 18.87
C LYS A 462 38.41 4.67 20.09
N ARG A 463 38.27 5.93 20.54
CA ARG A 463 37.33 6.31 21.59
C ARG A 463 36.65 7.60 21.21
N GLU A 464 35.35 7.65 21.43
CA GLU A 464 34.50 8.81 21.23
C GLU A 464 33.72 9.07 22.51
N ASN A 465 33.80 10.31 23.02
CA ASN A 465 33.06 10.76 24.19
C ASN A 465 32.04 11.80 23.73
N LEU A 466 30.80 11.62 24.14
CA LEU A 466 29.66 12.41 23.75
C LEU A 466 28.99 12.97 25.00
N GLN A 467 28.54 14.21 24.89
CA GLN A 467 27.81 14.93 25.94
C GLN A 467 26.48 15.37 25.37
N ASN A 468 25.42 15.36 26.18
CA ASN A 468 24.07 15.77 25.78
C ASN A 468 23.59 15.07 24.48
N VAL A 469 23.78 13.76 24.43
CA VAL A 469 23.35 12.94 23.29
C VAL A 469 21.83 13.00 23.19
N ARG A 470 21.32 13.18 21.97
CA ARG A 470 19.88 13.23 21.72
C ARG A 470 19.39 11.92 21.13
N ARG A 471 18.17 11.53 21.46
CA ARG A 471 17.47 10.44 20.78
C ARG A 471 17.45 10.67 19.26
N GLY A 472 17.53 9.59 18.48
CA GLY A 472 17.67 9.66 17.02
C GLY A 472 19.10 9.94 16.54
N GLN A 473 20.02 10.38 17.42
CA GLN A 473 21.44 10.54 17.08
C GLN A 473 22.07 9.18 16.82
N GLU A 474 22.91 9.08 15.78
CA GLU A 474 23.61 7.85 15.41
C GLU A 474 25.12 8.09 15.37
N ILE A 475 25.88 7.14 15.90
CA ILE A 475 27.33 7.11 15.83
C ILE A 475 27.76 5.89 15.02
N VAL A 476 28.56 6.12 13.99
CA VAL A 476 29.09 5.05 13.13
C VAL A 476 30.56 4.81 13.47
N VAL A 477 30.82 3.62 13.99
CA VAL A 477 32.18 3.09 14.18
C VAL A 477 32.57 2.35 12.91
N SER A 478 33.31 3.03 12.04
CA SER A 478 33.84 2.44 10.80
C SER A 478 35.10 1.62 11.06
N SER A 479 35.22 0.53 10.32
CA SER A 479 36.37 -0.37 10.29
C SER A 479 37.35 -0.01 9.17
N THR A 480 37.06 1.02 8.38
CA THR A 480 37.90 1.43 7.24
C THR A 480 39.32 1.73 7.72
N GLY A 481 40.30 1.06 7.10
CA GLY A 481 41.71 1.24 7.43
C GLY A 481 42.22 0.41 8.63
N LEU A 482 41.37 -0.41 9.26
CA LEU A 482 41.79 -1.32 10.33
C LEU A 482 42.22 -2.68 9.80
N PRO A 483 43.26 -3.32 10.36
CA PRO A 483 43.62 -4.69 10.01
C PRO A 483 42.49 -5.68 10.26
N ALA A 484 42.39 -6.69 9.39
CA ALA A 484 41.47 -7.81 9.56
C ALA A 484 41.69 -8.49 10.92
N GLY A 485 40.59 -8.79 11.62
CA GLY A 485 40.66 -9.32 12.98
C GLY A 485 39.37 -9.15 13.77
N VAL A 486 39.45 -9.55 15.04
CA VAL A 486 38.35 -9.41 16.00
C VAL A 486 38.51 -8.13 16.79
N TYR A 487 37.43 -7.36 16.88
CA TYR A 487 37.34 -6.12 17.64
C TYR A 487 36.11 -6.17 18.55
N VAL A 488 36.11 -5.32 19.56
CA VAL A 488 34.99 -5.16 20.50
C VAL A 488 34.61 -3.69 20.55
N VAL A 489 33.34 -3.39 20.31
CA VAL A 489 32.77 -2.06 20.54
C VAL A 489 32.14 -2.05 21.92
N GLY A 490 32.73 -1.29 22.83
CA GLY A 490 32.19 -0.97 24.15
C GLY A 490 31.35 0.31 24.08
N ILE A 491 30.17 0.28 24.69
CA ILE A 491 29.27 1.42 24.80
C ILE A 491 28.99 1.62 26.28
N THR A 492 29.20 2.83 26.78
CA THR A 492 28.91 3.20 28.16
C THR A 492 28.10 4.49 28.17
N THR A 493 26.94 4.49 28.79
CA THR A 493 26.20 5.71 29.16
C THR A 493 26.13 5.81 30.68
N THR A 494 25.40 6.79 31.21
CA THR A 494 25.23 6.96 32.66
C THR A 494 24.58 5.74 33.33
N ALA A 495 23.63 5.09 32.67
CA ALA A 495 22.90 3.93 33.21
C ALA A 495 23.22 2.60 32.51
N TYR A 496 23.88 2.62 31.35
CA TYR A 496 24.08 1.43 30.53
C TYR A 496 25.55 1.14 30.23
N LYS A 497 25.90 -0.15 30.21
CA LYS A 497 27.20 -0.60 29.71
C LYS A 497 27.05 -1.87 28.90
N SER A 498 27.61 -1.90 27.70
CA SER A 498 27.63 -3.10 26.86
C SER A 498 28.90 -3.23 26.05
N ALA A 499 29.13 -4.44 25.55
CA ALA A 499 30.18 -4.75 24.61
C ALA A 499 29.63 -5.64 23.48
N LYS A 500 29.96 -5.31 22.23
CA LYS A 500 29.58 -6.10 21.05
C LYS A 500 30.80 -6.44 20.20
N LYS A 501 30.92 -7.71 19.81
CA LYS A 501 31.98 -8.18 18.91
C LYS A 501 31.74 -7.71 17.47
N LEU A 502 32.80 -7.21 16.85
CA LEU A 502 32.92 -6.85 15.44
C LEU A 502 33.98 -7.73 14.79
N LEU A 503 33.68 -8.30 13.63
CA LEU A 503 34.67 -9.01 12.81
C LEU A 503 34.97 -8.16 11.59
N ILE A 504 36.25 -7.83 11.41
CA ILE A 504 36.76 -7.13 10.23
C ILE A 504 37.41 -8.20 9.34
N ARG A 505 36.96 -8.30 8.09
CA ARG A 505 37.42 -9.29 7.11
C ARG A 505 38.36 -8.67 6.11
#